data_AF-A0A6P7MSJ5-F1
#
_entry.id   AF-A0A6P7MSJ5-F1
#
_cell.length_a   1.000
_cell.length_b   1.000
_cell.length_c   1.000
_cell.angle_alpha   90.00
_cell.angle_beta   90.00
_cell.angle_gamma   90.00
#
_symmetry.space_group_name_H-M   'P 1'
#
loop_
_entity.id
_entity.type
_entity.pdbx_description
1 polymer ?
#
loop_
_entity_poly.entity_id
_entity_poly.type
_entity_poly.pdbx_seq_one_letter_code
_entity_poly.pdbx_strand_id
1 'polypeptide(L)'
;MMKRKPRRQVELRAYWTKLKAFVKTLSLQRQMMENLIIAKARQDALQRKMEERRLRLQEEANRRFAASGAVTAEEQEQRTLYTNVLEYEQDHDWPKLWKANIQENPDSITLVSHLVSYLLSQSDHPVMKLLRRHQYRIYNRLYPIVSKRFPQSPALPLRASHHMLHPETPRKPTRTVSSSGQSFSTDSSLSRDLHTNYDDEDLEEPPTEVTVDRENSFEDLEQFLTQLDWAPPHSSTDDTGSDTETTCDASSLDESHIREMEMRALKEHLKSIVKDIHIAVDQLLSLCLLSFECLNTARFKDLCLASIEEAFFTPLWSALVALFRKVNRDREQACEASMKLYQDALPGDVGVPLKLFPQDPCIQGSYPYESAVHELKLVFKDGCPQRKLECIVRTLRQICACAEEYRCIHEADATPTTAAIGADDLLPILSFVALRSQCPQLVSECAALEEFIHEGYLIGEEGYCLTSMQSALAYVESLHLGAQLPDALT
;
A
#
# COMPACT_ATOMS: atom_id res chain seq x y z
N MET A 1 -53.25 69.48 48.48
CA MET A 1 -53.44 69.56 47.00
C MET A 1 -52.60 68.50 46.31
N MET A 2 -53.19 67.46 45.71
CA MET A 2 -52.42 66.48 44.91
C MET A 2 -52.18 67.02 43.49
N LYS A 3 -50.92 67.26 43.10
CA LYS A 3 -50.55 67.54 41.70
C LYS A 3 -50.61 66.26 40.88
N ARG A 4 -51.79 65.89 40.36
CA ARG A 4 -51.93 64.86 39.32
C ARG A 4 -51.06 65.26 38.11
N LYS A 5 -49.94 64.56 37.88
CA LYS A 5 -49.21 64.66 36.61
C LYS A 5 -50.20 64.26 35.49
N PRO A 6 -50.34 65.05 34.41
CA PRO A 6 -51.31 64.74 33.36
C PRO A 6 -50.92 63.42 32.68
N ARG A 7 -51.85 62.46 32.57
CA ARG A 7 -51.59 61.12 32.02
C ARG A 7 -50.90 61.16 30.65
N ARG A 8 -51.31 62.12 29.80
CA ARG A 8 -50.66 62.46 28.52
C ARG A 8 -49.14 62.64 28.59
N GLN A 9 -48.57 63.21 29.66
CA GLN A 9 -47.11 63.36 29.83
C GLN A 9 -46.38 62.06 30.25
N VAL A 10 -47.10 61.02 30.65
CA VAL A 10 -46.57 59.68 30.91
C VAL A 10 -46.67 58.84 29.64
N GLU A 11 -47.84 58.87 29.00
CA GLU A 11 -48.11 58.26 27.69
C GLU A 11 -47.13 58.77 26.61
N LEU A 12 -46.95 60.08 26.47
CA LEU A 12 -45.95 60.67 25.57
C LEU A 12 -44.53 60.22 25.89
N ARG A 13 -44.18 60.03 27.18
CA ARG A 13 -42.83 59.54 27.56
C ARG A 13 -42.64 58.08 27.18
N ALA A 14 -43.65 57.23 27.37
CA ALA A 14 -43.63 55.84 26.92
C ALA A 14 -43.59 55.72 25.38
N TYR A 15 -44.27 56.63 24.67
CA TYR A 15 -44.17 56.74 23.21
C TYR A 15 -42.76 57.15 22.77
N TRP A 16 -42.18 58.18 23.39
CA TRP A 16 -40.80 58.63 23.10
C TRP A 16 -39.74 57.58 23.45
N THR A 17 -39.91 56.74 24.47
CA THR A 17 -38.97 55.63 24.73
C THR A 17 -39.13 54.50 23.72
N LYS A 18 -40.37 54.13 23.35
CA LYS A 18 -40.62 53.16 22.27
C LYS A 18 -40.04 53.62 20.93
N LEU A 19 -40.26 54.88 20.55
CA LEU A 19 -39.72 55.46 19.31
C LEU A 19 -38.18 55.51 19.33
N LYS A 20 -37.56 55.86 20.47
CA LYS A 20 -36.10 55.82 20.63
C LYS A 20 -35.53 54.39 20.58
N ALA A 21 -36.26 53.40 21.07
CA ALA A 21 -35.88 52.00 20.93
C ALA A 21 -35.96 51.55 19.47
N PHE A 22 -37.09 51.81 18.79
CA PHE A 22 -37.30 51.49 17.37
C PHE A 22 -36.25 52.12 16.45
N VAL A 23 -35.93 53.42 16.63
CA VAL A 23 -34.88 54.09 15.86
C VAL A 23 -33.49 53.50 16.13
N LYS A 24 -33.21 53.05 17.36
CA LYS A 24 -31.97 52.31 17.67
C LYS A 24 -31.94 50.94 16.98
N THR A 25 -33.04 50.20 16.98
CA THR A 25 -33.15 48.89 16.29
C THR A 25 -32.93 49.05 14.78
N LEU A 26 -33.60 50.01 14.14
CA LEU A 26 -33.39 50.31 12.72
C LEU A 26 -31.94 50.74 12.43
N SER A 27 -31.33 51.55 13.30
CA SER A 27 -29.92 51.95 13.16
C SER A 27 -28.97 50.76 13.28
N LEU A 28 -29.25 49.79 14.16
CA LEU A 28 -28.45 48.59 14.35
C LEU A 28 -28.63 47.61 13.18
N GLN A 29 -29.87 47.39 12.71
CA GLN A 29 -30.17 46.59 11.52
C GLN A 29 -29.48 47.17 10.28
N ARG A 30 -29.53 48.50 10.10
CA ARG A 30 -28.80 49.19 9.04
C ARG A 30 -27.29 48.98 9.16
N GLN A 31 -26.70 49.18 10.34
CA GLN A 31 -25.26 48.98 10.56
C GLN A 31 -24.84 47.52 10.31
N MET A 32 -25.67 46.54 10.70
CA MET A 32 -25.44 45.12 10.43
C MET A 32 -25.50 44.81 8.93
N MET A 33 -26.47 45.38 8.20
CA MET A 33 -26.58 45.25 6.75
C MET A 33 -25.39 45.91 6.02
N GLU A 34 -24.98 47.11 6.44
CA GLU A 34 -23.79 47.80 5.90
C GLU A 34 -22.51 46.97 6.17
N ASN A 35 -22.35 46.41 7.37
CA ASN A 35 -21.25 45.50 7.68
C ASN A 35 -21.27 44.23 6.82
N LEU A 36 -22.45 43.63 6.58
CA LEU A 36 -22.59 42.43 5.74
C LEU A 36 -22.25 42.72 4.27
N ILE A 37 -22.69 43.85 3.74
CA ILE A 37 -22.34 44.32 2.38
C ILE A 37 -20.82 44.54 2.28
N ILE A 38 -20.19 45.16 3.28
CA ILE A 38 -18.73 45.36 3.33
C ILE A 38 -17.99 44.03 3.44
N ALA A 39 -18.49 43.08 4.23
CA ALA A 39 -17.90 41.74 4.36
C ALA A 39 -17.97 40.97 3.04
N LYS A 40 -19.14 40.95 2.38
CA LYS A 40 -19.32 40.32 1.07
C LYS A 40 -18.43 40.99 0.00
N ALA A 41 -18.43 42.31 -0.10
CA ALA A 41 -17.58 43.03 -1.06
C ALA A 41 -16.07 42.75 -0.86
N ARG A 42 -15.63 42.48 0.37
CA ARG A 42 -14.26 42.02 0.67
C ARG A 42 -14.04 40.57 0.25
N GLN A 43 -14.99 39.66 0.52
CA GLN A 43 -14.95 38.28 0.06
C GLN A 43 -14.88 38.20 -1.47
N ASP A 44 -15.78 38.89 -2.17
CA ASP A 44 -15.83 38.96 -3.64
C ASP A 44 -14.53 39.54 -4.23
N ALA A 45 -13.86 40.47 -3.52
CA ALA A 45 -12.58 41.05 -3.93
C ALA A 45 -11.36 40.17 -3.63
N LEU A 46 -11.42 39.33 -2.60
CA LEU A 46 -10.41 38.31 -2.33
C LEU A 46 -10.56 37.14 -3.32
N GLN A 47 -11.79 36.68 -3.58
CA GLN A 47 -12.08 35.61 -4.54
C GLN A 47 -11.55 35.96 -5.93
N ARG A 48 -11.89 37.13 -6.49
CA ARG A 48 -11.36 37.56 -7.79
C ARG A 48 -9.83 37.64 -7.84
N LYS A 49 -9.17 38.03 -6.74
CA LYS A 49 -7.70 38.00 -6.66
C LYS A 49 -7.13 36.58 -6.64
N MET A 50 -7.80 35.62 -6.02
CA MET A 50 -7.40 34.21 -6.04
C MET A 50 -7.63 33.60 -7.43
N GLU A 51 -8.75 33.93 -8.09
CA GLU A 51 -9.04 33.53 -9.47
C GLU A 51 -8.03 34.12 -10.47
N GLU A 52 -7.72 35.42 -10.37
CA GLU A 52 -6.66 36.07 -11.17
C GLU A 52 -5.27 35.47 -10.92
N ARG A 53 -4.93 35.12 -9.67
CA ARG A 53 -3.67 34.41 -9.34
C ARG A 53 -3.65 33.04 -10.00
N ARG A 54 -4.70 32.24 -9.80
CA ARG A 54 -4.82 30.87 -10.34
C ARG A 54 -4.75 30.84 -11.86
N LEU A 55 -5.40 31.79 -12.55
CA LEU A 55 -5.35 31.90 -14.01
C LEU A 55 -3.92 32.15 -14.51
N ARG A 56 -3.15 33.06 -13.88
CA ARG A 56 -1.75 33.33 -14.26
C ARG A 56 -0.84 32.12 -14.05
N LEU A 57 -1.04 31.38 -12.96
CA LEU A 57 -0.29 30.15 -12.68
C LEU A 57 -0.68 29.02 -13.66
N GLN A 58 -1.94 28.96 -14.08
CA GLN A 58 -2.41 28.04 -15.13
C GLN A 58 -1.86 28.42 -16.51
N GLU A 59 -1.76 29.71 -16.84
CA GLU A 59 -1.06 30.20 -18.05
C GLU A 59 0.43 29.84 -18.01
N GLU A 60 1.07 29.95 -16.84
CA GLU A 60 2.46 29.56 -16.64
C GLU A 60 2.68 28.05 -16.82
N ALA A 61 1.84 27.22 -16.22
CA ALA A 61 1.82 25.78 -16.45
C ALA A 61 1.58 25.47 -17.94
N ASN A 62 0.56 26.06 -18.57
CA ASN A 62 0.27 25.86 -19.99
C ASN A 62 1.46 26.22 -20.88
N ARG A 63 2.18 27.32 -20.61
CA ARG A 63 3.42 27.67 -21.35
C ARG A 63 4.51 26.61 -21.20
N ARG A 64 4.63 25.97 -20.02
CA ARG A 64 5.62 24.91 -19.78
C ARG A 64 5.36 23.66 -20.61
N PHE A 65 4.09 23.35 -20.91
CA PHE A 65 3.68 22.21 -21.74
C PHE A 65 3.37 22.58 -23.21
N ALA A 66 3.44 23.86 -23.60
CA ALA A 66 3.06 24.33 -24.94
C ALA A 66 3.99 23.89 -26.09
N ALA A 67 5.09 23.19 -25.79
CA ALA A 67 5.96 22.56 -26.79
C ALA A 67 5.40 21.22 -27.29
N SER A 68 4.49 20.59 -26.54
CA SER A 68 3.71 19.44 -27.01
C SER A 68 2.54 19.88 -27.90
N GLY A 69 2.21 19.06 -28.89
CA GLY A 69 1.22 19.39 -29.93
C GLY A 69 -0.25 19.29 -29.48
N ALA A 70 -0.90 18.17 -29.81
CA ALA A 70 -2.30 17.96 -29.46
C ALA A 70 -2.43 17.62 -27.97
N VAL A 71 -3.15 18.45 -27.21
CA VAL A 71 -3.31 18.30 -25.75
C VAL A 71 -4.01 16.98 -25.43
N THR A 72 -3.27 16.04 -24.85
CA THR A 72 -3.82 14.77 -24.37
C THR A 72 -4.51 14.95 -23.01
N ALA A 73 -5.36 14.01 -22.61
CA ALA A 73 -5.95 14.00 -21.27
C ALA A 73 -4.88 13.91 -20.17
N GLU A 74 -3.80 13.18 -20.43
CA GLU A 74 -2.65 13.01 -19.52
C GLU A 74 -1.87 14.32 -19.36
N GLU A 75 -1.60 15.04 -20.46
CA GLU A 75 -1.02 16.38 -20.38
C GLU A 75 -1.93 17.37 -19.66
N GLN A 76 -3.24 17.30 -19.86
CA GLN A 76 -4.19 18.17 -19.16
C GLN A 76 -4.23 17.87 -17.64
N GLU A 77 -4.07 16.61 -17.23
CA GLU A 77 -3.86 16.25 -15.83
C GLU A 77 -2.51 16.80 -15.31
N GLN A 78 -1.40 16.60 -16.03
CA GLN A 78 -0.08 17.12 -15.63
C GLN A 78 -0.05 18.65 -15.50
N ARG A 79 -0.67 19.39 -16.45
CA ARG A 79 -0.85 20.85 -16.38
C ARG A 79 -1.62 21.26 -15.13
N THR A 80 -2.67 20.52 -14.78
CA THR A 80 -3.49 20.77 -13.58
C THR A 80 -2.71 20.50 -12.29
N LEU A 81 -1.99 19.37 -12.23
CA LEU A 81 -1.13 19.01 -11.09
C LEU A 81 0.00 20.02 -10.88
N TYR A 82 0.66 20.46 -11.95
CA TYR A 82 1.72 21.46 -11.88
C TYR A 82 1.19 22.86 -11.51
N THR A 83 -0.01 23.24 -11.98
CA THR A 83 -0.68 24.47 -11.52
C THR A 83 -0.88 24.46 -10.01
N ASN A 84 -1.26 23.31 -9.42
CA ASN A 84 -1.41 23.18 -7.96
C ASN A 84 -0.05 23.27 -7.22
N VAL A 85 1.06 22.83 -7.82
CA VAL A 85 2.42 23.01 -7.26
C VAL A 85 2.79 24.49 -7.26
N LEU A 86 2.62 25.17 -8.40
CA LEU A 86 2.87 26.61 -8.51
C LEU A 86 1.99 27.41 -7.54
N GLU A 87 0.74 26.98 -7.30
CA GLU A 87 -0.15 27.56 -6.29
C GLU A 87 0.38 27.36 -4.86
N TYR A 88 0.92 26.18 -4.53
CA TYR A 88 1.52 25.87 -3.22
C TYR A 88 2.83 26.64 -2.96
N GLU A 89 3.71 26.78 -3.95
CA GLU A 89 5.01 27.48 -3.81
C GLU A 89 4.89 29.00 -3.58
N GLN A 90 3.74 29.61 -3.88
CA GLN A 90 3.49 31.01 -3.55
C GLN A 90 3.31 31.22 -2.04
N ASP A 91 2.72 30.24 -1.33
CA ASP A 91 2.40 30.35 0.10
C ASP A 91 3.45 29.67 1.01
N HIS A 92 4.47 29.02 0.43
CA HIS A 92 5.54 28.32 1.15
C HIS A 92 6.92 28.68 0.59
N ASP A 93 7.86 29.10 1.45
CA ASP A 93 9.22 29.47 1.02
C ASP A 93 10.23 28.33 1.05
N TRP A 94 9.94 27.21 1.71
CA TRP A 94 10.84 26.05 1.78
C TRP A 94 11.27 25.52 0.39
N PRO A 95 10.42 25.45 -0.66
CA PRO A 95 10.84 24.95 -1.97
C PRO A 95 11.94 25.84 -2.59
N LYS A 96 11.87 27.16 -2.37
CA LYS A 96 12.83 28.15 -2.88
C LYS A 96 14.18 27.99 -2.18
N LEU A 97 14.16 27.80 -0.85
CA LEU A 97 15.36 27.56 -0.04
C LEU A 97 16.07 26.24 -0.44
N TRP A 98 15.31 25.17 -0.66
CA TRP A 98 15.88 23.89 -1.10
C TRP A 98 16.41 23.94 -2.55
N LYS A 99 15.73 24.64 -3.46
CA LYS A 99 16.23 24.88 -4.83
C LYS A 99 17.57 25.62 -4.83
N ALA A 100 17.72 26.66 -4.00
CA ALA A 100 18.98 27.39 -3.84
C ALA A 100 20.08 26.51 -3.22
N ASN A 101 19.79 25.79 -2.14
CA ASN A 101 20.77 24.93 -1.46
C ASN A 101 21.32 23.81 -2.38
N ILE A 102 20.47 23.23 -3.24
CA ILE A 102 20.92 22.25 -4.25
C ILE A 102 21.76 22.89 -5.37
N GLN A 103 21.49 24.14 -5.75
CA GLN A 103 22.33 24.89 -6.69
C GLN A 103 23.70 25.24 -6.10
N GLU A 104 23.77 25.50 -4.79
CA GLU A 104 25.03 25.72 -4.07
C GLU A 104 25.81 24.42 -3.82
N ASN A 105 25.14 23.27 -3.70
CA ASN A 105 25.74 21.98 -3.33
C ASN A 105 25.39 20.83 -4.32
N PRO A 106 25.72 20.95 -5.62
CA PRO A 106 25.24 20.06 -6.68
C PRO A 106 25.75 18.60 -6.62
N ASP A 107 26.76 18.29 -5.81
CA ASP A 107 27.28 16.93 -5.65
C ASP A 107 26.65 16.13 -4.50
N SER A 108 25.82 16.77 -3.68
CA SER A 108 25.33 16.21 -2.41
C SER A 108 24.16 15.23 -2.59
N ILE A 109 24.48 13.94 -2.72
CA ILE A 109 23.52 12.81 -2.81
C ILE A 109 22.45 12.89 -1.71
N THR A 110 22.89 13.04 -0.46
CA THR A 110 22.00 12.98 0.71
C THR A 110 21.03 14.16 0.76
N LEU A 111 21.39 15.31 0.19
CA LEU A 111 20.52 16.48 0.09
C LEU A 111 19.27 16.19 -0.77
N VAL A 112 19.39 15.37 -1.82
CA VAL A 112 18.26 14.97 -2.66
C VAL A 112 17.32 14.02 -1.92
N SER A 113 17.84 12.95 -1.29
CA SER A 113 17.02 12.03 -0.49
C SER A 113 16.36 12.73 0.70
N HIS A 114 17.03 13.69 1.34
CA HIS A 114 16.43 14.52 2.39
C HIS A 114 15.35 15.47 1.85
N LEU A 115 15.54 16.08 0.67
CA LEU A 115 14.51 16.91 0.02
C LEU A 115 13.26 16.07 -0.28
N VAL A 116 13.39 14.92 -0.93
CA VAL A 116 12.22 14.09 -1.29
C VAL A 116 11.54 13.55 -0.02
N SER A 117 12.30 13.11 0.99
CA SER A 117 11.75 12.74 2.30
C SER A 117 10.97 13.89 2.95
N TYR A 118 11.50 15.11 2.92
CA TYR A 118 10.84 16.29 3.46
C TYR A 118 9.57 16.65 2.67
N LEU A 119 9.65 16.64 1.35
CA LEU A 119 8.54 16.87 0.42
C LEU A 119 7.37 15.89 0.66
N LEU A 120 7.68 14.61 0.87
CA LEU A 120 6.68 13.57 1.16
C LEU A 120 6.17 13.62 2.62
N SER A 121 6.90 14.26 3.55
CA SER A 121 6.38 14.56 4.89
C SER A 121 5.31 15.66 4.89
N GLN A 122 5.31 16.56 3.88
CA GLN A 122 4.34 17.65 3.79
C GLN A 122 2.99 17.15 3.28
N SER A 123 2.06 16.87 4.20
CA SER A 123 0.69 16.39 3.89
C SER A 123 -0.06 17.20 2.85
N ASP A 124 0.24 18.50 2.78
CA ASP A 124 -0.45 19.45 1.91
C ASP A 124 0.20 19.68 0.56
N HIS A 125 1.42 19.18 0.34
CA HIS A 125 2.13 19.31 -0.92
C HIS A 125 1.43 18.49 -2.02
N PRO A 126 1.25 19.03 -3.26
CA PRO A 126 0.50 18.34 -4.30
C PRO A 126 1.04 16.96 -4.68
N VAL A 127 2.36 16.74 -4.63
CA VAL A 127 2.95 15.40 -4.84
C VAL A 127 2.50 14.42 -3.74
N MET A 128 2.43 14.83 -2.48
CA MET A 128 2.01 13.91 -1.41
C MET A 128 0.51 13.63 -1.45
N LYS A 129 -0.30 14.63 -1.84
CA LYS A 129 -1.72 14.45 -2.17
C LYS A 129 -1.90 13.49 -3.36
N LEU A 130 -1.06 13.60 -4.39
CA LEU A 130 -1.02 12.69 -5.54
C LEU A 130 -0.65 11.27 -5.10
N LEU A 131 0.42 11.08 -4.31
CA LEU A 131 0.88 9.77 -3.84
C LEU A 131 -0.23 9.05 -3.05
N ARG A 132 -0.87 9.75 -2.11
CA ARG A 132 -2.03 9.22 -1.36
C ARG A 132 -3.21 8.88 -2.27
N ARG A 133 -3.49 9.68 -3.30
CA ARG A 133 -4.55 9.43 -4.30
C ARG A 133 -4.31 8.13 -5.08
N HIS A 134 -3.07 7.89 -5.52
CA HIS A 134 -2.73 6.64 -6.22
C HIS A 134 -2.72 5.44 -5.28
N GLN A 135 -2.12 5.56 -4.09
CA GLN A 135 -2.17 4.50 -3.08
C GLN A 135 -3.60 4.08 -2.73
N TYR A 136 -4.50 5.04 -2.52
CA TYR A 136 -5.91 4.77 -2.23
C TYR A 136 -6.64 4.11 -3.41
N ARG A 137 -6.40 4.56 -4.66
CA ARG A 137 -6.92 3.90 -5.87
C ARG A 137 -6.46 2.45 -5.98
N ILE A 138 -5.18 2.17 -5.77
CA ILE A 138 -4.61 0.82 -5.86
C ILE A 138 -5.12 -0.05 -4.70
N TYR A 139 -5.16 0.48 -3.48
CA TYR A 139 -5.73 -0.23 -2.33
C TYR A 139 -7.19 -0.62 -2.56
N ASN A 140 -8.03 0.27 -3.09
CA ASN A 140 -9.42 -0.03 -3.41
C ASN A 140 -9.59 -1.08 -4.52
N ARG A 141 -8.61 -1.25 -5.43
CA ARG A 141 -8.59 -2.34 -6.42
C ARG A 141 -8.11 -3.67 -5.82
N LEU A 142 -7.12 -3.62 -4.92
CA LEU A 142 -6.59 -4.81 -4.23
C LEU A 142 -7.55 -5.36 -3.18
N TYR A 143 -8.19 -4.49 -2.40
CA TYR A 143 -8.96 -4.88 -1.21
C TYR A 143 -10.08 -5.90 -1.52
N PRO A 144 -10.94 -5.75 -2.55
CA PRO A 144 -11.96 -6.75 -2.87
C PRO A 144 -11.38 -8.11 -3.30
N ILE A 145 -10.17 -8.12 -3.88
CA ILE A 145 -9.50 -9.34 -4.33
C ILE A 145 -8.82 -10.04 -3.15
N VAL A 146 -8.15 -9.29 -2.27
CA VAL A 146 -7.39 -9.82 -1.13
C VAL A 146 -8.29 -10.21 0.04
N SER A 147 -9.30 -9.39 0.37
CA SER A 147 -10.23 -9.64 1.49
C SER A 147 -11.13 -10.87 1.29
N LYS A 148 -11.49 -11.17 0.03
CA LYS A 148 -12.16 -12.43 -0.32
C LYS A 148 -11.23 -13.62 -0.05
N ARG A 149 -11.36 -14.23 1.13
CA ARG A 149 -10.96 -15.62 1.35
C ARG A 149 -11.86 -16.49 0.47
N PHE A 150 -11.26 -17.24 -0.46
CA PHE A 150 -11.94 -18.40 -1.03
C PHE A 150 -12.28 -19.37 0.12
N PRO A 151 -13.50 -19.94 0.16
CA PRO A 151 -13.88 -20.87 1.22
C PRO A 151 -13.10 -22.18 1.05
N GLN A 152 -12.00 -22.32 1.78
CA GLN A 152 -11.33 -23.61 1.96
C GLN A 152 -12.20 -24.49 2.87
N SER A 153 -12.58 -25.67 2.37
CA SER A 153 -13.15 -26.75 3.20
C SER A 153 -12.15 -27.16 4.30
N PRO A 154 -12.62 -27.69 5.45
CA PRO A 154 -12.00 -27.37 6.74
C PRO A 154 -10.68 -28.09 7.03
N ALA A 155 -9.58 -27.34 7.06
CA ALA A 155 -8.43 -27.68 7.89
C ALA A 155 -8.76 -27.41 9.37
N LEU A 156 -8.52 -28.39 10.25
CA LEU A 156 -8.95 -28.29 11.65
C LEU A 156 -8.17 -27.21 12.43
N PRO A 157 -8.83 -26.39 13.27
CA PRO A 157 -8.14 -25.46 14.13
C PRO A 157 -7.41 -26.19 15.27
N LEU A 158 -6.08 -26.10 15.29
CA LEU A 158 -5.26 -26.53 16.43
C LEU A 158 -5.60 -25.70 17.67
N ARG A 159 -6.37 -26.30 18.57
CA ARG A 159 -6.95 -25.64 19.74
C ARG A 159 -5.92 -25.54 20.86
N ALA A 160 -5.39 -24.34 21.10
CA ALA A 160 -4.50 -24.07 22.23
C ALA A 160 -5.25 -24.19 23.57
N SER A 161 -5.07 -25.34 24.25
CA SER A 161 -5.76 -25.67 25.51
C SER A 161 -5.16 -24.94 26.72
N HIS A 162 -5.50 -23.67 26.89
CA HIS A 162 -5.22 -22.94 28.13
C HIS A 162 -6.19 -23.36 29.25
N HIS A 163 -5.78 -24.31 30.08
CA HIS A 163 -6.53 -24.69 31.28
C HIS A 163 -6.47 -23.60 32.35
N MET A 164 -7.65 -23.08 32.72
CA MET A 164 -7.83 -22.17 33.86
C MET A 164 -7.69 -22.92 35.19
N LEU A 165 -6.72 -22.54 36.02
CA LEU A 165 -6.73 -22.81 37.46
C LEU A 165 -6.17 -21.61 38.24
N HIS A 166 -7.07 -20.93 38.96
CA HIS A 166 -6.71 -20.15 40.15
C HIS A 166 -6.37 -21.12 41.30
N PRO A 167 -5.58 -20.71 42.31
CA PRO A 167 -6.23 -20.27 43.54
C PRO A 167 -5.59 -19.07 44.27
N GLU A 168 -6.22 -18.75 45.39
CA GLU A 168 -6.25 -17.56 46.22
C GLU A 168 -4.95 -17.06 46.92
N THR A 169 -5.12 -15.90 47.58
CA THR A 169 -4.23 -15.22 48.55
C THR A 169 -4.22 -15.95 49.93
N PRO A 170 -3.61 -15.47 51.06
CA PRO A 170 -2.93 -14.19 51.35
C PRO A 170 -1.66 -14.22 52.24
N ARG A 171 -0.98 -13.06 52.39
CA ARG A 171 -0.61 -12.40 53.68
C ARG A 171 0.25 -11.11 53.54
N LYS A 172 0.02 -10.17 54.47
CA LYS A 172 0.92 -9.09 54.96
C LYS A 172 1.38 -9.49 56.39
N PRO A 173 2.42 -8.94 57.06
CA PRO A 173 2.93 -7.54 57.08
C PRO A 173 4.47 -7.46 56.81
N THR A 174 5.26 -6.36 56.96
CA THR A 174 5.28 -5.28 57.99
C THR A 174 6.01 -3.99 57.50
N ARG A 175 5.94 -2.91 58.31
CA ARG A 175 6.62 -1.59 58.23
C ARG A 175 8.12 -1.68 57.86
N THR A 176 8.76 -0.66 57.25
CA THR A 176 9.17 0.60 57.94
C THR A 176 9.62 1.74 57.00
N VAL A 177 8.84 2.84 57.00
CA VAL A 177 9.21 4.29 57.16
C VAL A 177 10.17 5.02 56.19
N SER A 178 9.73 6.23 55.79
CA SER A 178 10.46 7.37 55.16
C SER A 178 10.96 7.21 53.71
N SER A 179 10.99 8.26 52.88
CA SER A 179 10.35 9.60 52.95
C SER A 179 10.45 10.32 51.59
N SER A 180 9.50 11.22 51.28
CA SER A 180 9.53 12.30 50.25
C SER A 180 9.91 11.93 48.79
N GLY A 181 9.11 12.26 47.77
CA GLY A 181 7.80 12.91 47.73
C GLY A 181 7.46 13.50 46.36
N GLN A 182 6.17 13.78 46.11
CA GLN A 182 5.59 14.33 44.87
C GLN A 182 5.63 13.34 43.67
N SER A 183 4.55 12.75 43.15
CA SER A 183 3.10 13.12 43.02
C SER A 183 2.84 14.22 41.99
N PHE A 184 1.91 14.07 41.03
CA PHE A 184 1.10 12.90 40.60
C PHE A 184 0.75 13.01 39.10
N SER A 185 0.28 11.92 38.49
CA SER A 185 -0.27 11.88 37.13
C SER A 185 -1.80 11.76 37.12
N THR A 186 -2.38 12.05 35.95
CA THR A 186 -3.62 11.46 35.37
C THR A 186 -5.01 11.74 35.99
N ASP A 187 -5.97 11.85 35.06
CA ASP A 187 -7.43 11.56 35.12
C ASP A 187 -8.31 12.39 36.09
N SER A 188 -9.56 12.75 35.76
CA SER A 188 -10.59 11.92 35.10
C SER A 188 -11.66 12.72 34.33
N SER A 189 -12.53 11.99 33.63
CA SER A 189 -13.72 12.45 32.91
C SER A 189 -14.98 12.65 33.81
N LEU A 190 -16.04 13.24 33.22
CA LEU A 190 -17.51 13.19 33.49
C LEU A 190 -18.12 14.55 33.05
N SER A 191 -19.12 14.73 32.17
CA SER A 191 -20.46 14.14 31.91
C SER A 191 -21.62 14.96 32.50
N ARG A 192 -22.73 15.12 31.72
CA ARG A 192 -24.07 15.70 32.06
C ARG A 192 -24.20 17.25 32.12
N ASP A 193 -25.32 17.91 31.79
CA ASP A 193 -26.60 17.49 31.10
C ASP A 193 -27.40 18.68 30.50
N LEU A 194 -28.03 18.45 29.33
CA LEU A 194 -29.38 18.86 28.82
C LEU A 194 -29.93 20.31 28.71
N HIS A 195 -30.88 20.46 27.73
CA HIS A 195 -32.00 21.43 27.58
C HIS A 195 -31.71 22.89 27.11
N THR A 196 -32.51 23.58 26.25
CA THR A 196 -33.67 23.21 25.36
C THR A 196 -34.03 24.32 24.34
N ASN A 197 -34.81 23.95 23.30
CA ASN A 197 -35.61 24.75 22.33
C ASN A 197 -34.84 25.53 21.23
N TYR A 198 -35.17 25.54 19.92
CA TYR A 198 -36.40 25.41 19.07
C TYR A 198 -37.00 26.74 18.55
N ASP A 199 -37.75 26.61 17.43
CA ASP A 199 -38.43 27.62 16.60
C ASP A 199 -37.45 28.44 15.71
N ASP A 200 -37.36 28.33 14.38
CA ASP A 200 -38.20 27.77 13.28
C ASP A 200 -39.39 28.65 12.82
N GLU A 201 -39.39 29.04 11.53
CA GLU A 201 -40.52 29.53 10.70
C GLU A 201 -40.10 29.55 9.19
N ASP A 202 -40.91 28.91 8.34
CA ASP A 202 -40.74 28.74 6.87
C ASP A 202 -41.10 29.96 6.00
N LEU A 203 -40.81 29.90 4.68
CA LEU A 203 -41.78 30.31 3.64
C LEU A 203 -41.55 29.67 2.24
N GLU A 204 -42.59 28.99 1.73
CA GLU A 204 -42.84 28.43 0.36
C GLU A 204 -43.07 29.51 -0.73
N GLU A 205 -43.20 29.29 -2.07
CA GLU A 205 -42.66 28.37 -3.12
C GLU A 205 -42.69 29.20 -4.47
N PRO A 206 -43.32 28.90 -5.66
CA PRO A 206 -43.73 27.68 -6.40
C PRO A 206 -43.02 27.46 -7.79
N PRO A 207 -43.30 26.38 -8.58
CA PRO A 207 -42.30 25.76 -9.49
C PRO A 207 -42.64 25.63 -11.00
N THR A 208 -41.65 25.18 -11.82
CA THR A 208 -41.70 24.40 -13.10
C THR A 208 -40.25 24.24 -13.65
N GLU A 209 -39.78 23.16 -14.31
CA GLU A 209 -40.37 21.86 -14.65
C GLU A 209 -39.27 20.76 -14.86
N VAL A 210 -39.59 19.54 -14.41
CA VAL A 210 -39.13 18.18 -14.81
C VAL A 210 -37.93 18.00 -15.78
N THR A 211 -36.88 17.32 -15.29
CA THR A 211 -36.47 15.97 -15.78
C THR A 211 -36.02 15.12 -14.60
N VAL A 212 -36.65 13.96 -14.36
CA VAL A 212 -36.35 13.06 -13.24
C VAL A 212 -35.54 11.87 -13.75
N ASP A 213 -34.27 11.78 -13.35
CA ASP A 213 -33.42 10.62 -13.64
C ASP A 213 -33.60 9.56 -12.54
N ARG A 214 -34.03 8.34 -12.91
CA ARG A 214 -34.64 7.36 -11.99
C ARG A 214 -33.72 6.15 -11.76
N GLU A 215 -32.50 6.39 -11.30
CA GLU A 215 -31.52 5.33 -11.00
C GLU A 215 -31.07 5.39 -9.53
N ASN A 216 -31.91 4.90 -8.62
CA ASN A 216 -31.55 4.55 -7.22
C ASN A 216 -32.63 3.63 -6.58
N SER A 217 -33.10 2.63 -7.33
CA SER A 217 -33.98 1.58 -6.81
C SER A 217 -33.13 0.45 -6.21
N PHE A 218 -33.15 0.29 -4.88
CA PHE A 218 -32.41 -0.77 -4.19
C PHE A 218 -33.20 -2.09 -4.10
N GLU A 219 -34.48 -2.08 -4.48
CA GLU A 219 -35.41 -3.23 -4.35
C GLU A 219 -35.33 -4.20 -5.55
N ASP A 220 -35.02 -3.70 -6.76
CA ASP A 220 -34.98 -4.53 -7.98
C ASP A 220 -33.88 -5.60 -7.95
N LEU A 221 -32.79 -5.39 -7.19
CA LEU A 221 -31.68 -6.33 -7.08
C LEU A 221 -32.05 -7.58 -6.24
N GLU A 222 -32.89 -7.43 -5.22
CA GLU A 222 -33.41 -8.57 -4.44
C GLU A 222 -34.42 -9.39 -5.26
N GLN A 223 -35.19 -8.72 -6.12
CA GLN A 223 -36.13 -9.36 -7.04
C GLN A 223 -35.43 -10.09 -8.21
N PHE A 224 -34.22 -9.68 -8.59
CA PHE A 224 -33.37 -10.42 -9.53
C PHE A 224 -32.73 -11.66 -8.88
N LEU A 225 -32.19 -11.53 -7.67
CA LEU A 225 -31.55 -12.64 -6.96
C LEU A 225 -32.54 -13.75 -6.58
N THR A 226 -33.79 -13.41 -6.26
CA THR A 226 -34.85 -14.38 -5.94
C THR A 226 -35.42 -15.12 -7.16
N GLN A 227 -35.07 -14.73 -8.39
CA GLN A 227 -35.45 -15.45 -9.62
C GLN A 227 -34.38 -16.43 -10.11
N LEU A 228 -33.19 -16.45 -9.49
CA LEU A 228 -32.08 -17.34 -9.84
C LEU A 228 -32.00 -18.59 -8.94
N ASP A 229 -32.88 -18.74 -7.95
CA ASP A 229 -32.90 -19.92 -7.08
C ASP A 229 -33.58 -21.10 -7.79
N TRP A 230 -32.88 -22.23 -7.86
CA TRP A 230 -33.09 -23.25 -8.89
C TRP A 230 -34.26 -24.20 -8.58
N ALA A 231 -35.36 -24.07 -9.32
CA ALA A 231 -36.46 -25.02 -9.25
C ALA A 231 -36.01 -26.42 -9.74
N PRO A 232 -36.10 -27.47 -8.92
CA PRO A 232 -35.70 -28.81 -9.34
C PRO A 232 -36.64 -29.37 -10.42
N PRO A 233 -36.13 -30.13 -11.41
CA PRO A 233 -36.98 -30.66 -12.48
C PRO A 233 -38.02 -31.62 -11.92
N HIS A 234 -39.31 -31.31 -12.16
CA HIS A 234 -40.41 -32.17 -11.75
C HIS A 234 -40.37 -33.52 -12.47
N SER A 235 -40.50 -34.60 -11.71
CA SER A 235 -40.64 -35.94 -12.25
C SER A 235 -42.01 -36.14 -12.91
N SER A 236 -42.01 -36.35 -14.23
CA SER A 236 -43.11 -37.01 -14.95
C SER A 236 -42.85 -38.51 -15.01
N THR A 237 -43.87 -39.32 -14.77
CA THR A 237 -43.78 -40.79 -14.66
C THR A 237 -43.80 -41.51 -16.00
N ASP A 238 -43.07 -42.63 -16.05
CA ASP A 238 -43.09 -43.71 -17.05
C ASP A 238 -42.63 -43.32 -18.48
N ASP A 239 -41.94 -44.17 -19.27
CA ASP A 239 -41.96 -45.64 -19.31
C ASP A 239 -40.60 -46.26 -19.72
N THR A 240 -40.42 -47.54 -19.35
CA THR A 240 -39.51 -48.60 -19.82
C THR A 240 -38.38 -48.26 -20.80
N GLY A 241 -37.13 -48.57 -20.42
CA GLY A 241 -36.02 -48.77 -21.36
C GLY A 241 -34.66 -49.04 -20.70
N SER A 242 -33.98 -50.13 -21.08
CA SER A 242 -32.58 -50.37 -20.74
C SER A 242 -31.67 -49.65 -21.74
N ASP A 243 -30.59 -49.01 -21.29
CA ASP A 243 -29.22 -49.50 -21.57
C ASP A 243 -28.14 -48.63 -20.90
N THR A 244 -26.93 -49.17 -20.81
CA THR A 244 -25.78 -48.59 -20.09
C THR A 244 -24.95 -47.65 -20.96
N GLU A 245 -24.82 -46.37 -20.60
CA GLU A 245 -23.71 -45.53 -21.10
C GLU A 245 -23.27 -44.41 -20.12
N THR A 246 -22.05 -44.55 -19.61
CA THR A 246 -21.07 -43.48 -19.33
C THR A 246 -21.53 -42.17 -18.63
N THR A 247 -22.10 -42.24 -17.43
CA THR A 247 -22.22 -41.06 -16.55
C THR A 247 -20.89 -40.76 -15.84
N CYS A 248 -19.97 -40.07 -16.52
CA CYS A 248 -18.73 -39.52 -15.94
C CYS A 248 -18.66 -37.99 -16.10
N ASP A 249 -18.09 -37.33 -15.09
CA ASP A 249 -17.38 -36.03 -15.16
C ASP A 249 -18.07 -34.76 -15.72
N ALA A 250 -19.41 -34.72 -15.82
CA ALA A 250 -20.11 -33.50 -16.23
C ALA A 250 -19.89 -32.29 -15.29
N SER A 251 -19.83 -32.49 -13.97
CA SER A 251 -19.68 -31.42 -12.98
C SER A 251 -18.23 -31.07 -12.62
N SER A 252 -17.31 -32.04 -12.71
CA SER A 252 -15.88 -31.84 -12.45
C SER A 252 -15.22 -30.97 -13.54
N LEU A 253 -15.64 -31.15 -14.79
CA LEU A 253 -15.21 -30.31 -15.92
C LEU A 253 -15.65 -28.84 -15.74
N ASP A 254 -16.89 -28.60 -15.32
CA ASP A 254 -17.41 -27.24 -15.11
C ASP A 254 -16.67 -26.52 -13.96
N GLU A 255 -16.49 -27.17 -12.81
CA GLU A 255 -15.67 -26.61 -11.71
C GLU A 255 -14.23 -26.30 -12.14
N SER A 256 -13.60 -27.15 -12.97
CA SER A 256 -12.24 -26.89 -13.46
C SER A 256 -12.19 -25.69 -14.41
N HIS A 257 -13.15 -25.58 -15.33
CA HIS A 257 -13.24 -24.48 -16.29
C HIS A 257 -13.53 -23.13 -15.60
N ILE A 258 -14.41 -23.13 -14.59
CA ILE A 258 -14.68 -21.94 -13.74
C ILE A 258 -13.39 -21.47 -13.07
N ARG A 259 -12.61 -22.37 -12.44
CA ARG A 259 -11.34 -22.02 -11.79
C ARG A 259 -10.29 -21.50 -12.77
N GLU A 260 -10.23 -22.04 -13.99
CA GLU A 260 -9.37 -21.49 -15.04
C GLU A 260 -9.78 -20.08 -15.46
N MET A 261 -11.09 -19.80 -15.59
CA MET A 261 -11.61 -18.47 -15.88
C MET A 261 -11.31 -17.48 -14.73
N GLU A 262 -11.48 -17.89 -13.47
CA GLU A 262 -11.09 -17.08 -12.30
C GLU A 262 -9.59 -16.77 -12.30
N MET A 263 -8.73 -17.78 -12.54
CA MET A 263 -7.28 -17.60 -12.60
C MET A 263 -6.84 -16.69 -13.76
N ARG A 264 -7.49 -16.80 -14.93
CA ARG A 264 -7.25 -15.92 -16.09
C ARG A 264 -7.63 -14.46 -15.75
N ALA A 265 -8.82 -14.26 -15.21
CA ALA A 265 -9.28 -12.95 -14.77
C ALA A 265 -8.37 -12.36 -13.67
N LEU A 266 -7.87 -13.18 -12.74
CA LEU A 266 -6.95 -12.74 -11.69
C LEU A 266 -5.60 -12.27 -12.26
N LYS A 267 -5.05 -12.98 -13.26
CA LYS A 267 -3.82 -12.59 -13.98
C LYS A 267 -4.00 -11.28 -14.75
N GLU A 268 -5.16 -11.07 -15.38
CA GLU A 268 -5.51 -9.81 -16.04
C GLU A 268 -5.66 -8.65 -15.04
N HIS A 269 -6.27 -8.89 -13.87
CA HIS A 269 -6.36 -7.92 -12.79
C HIS A 269 -4.98 -7.54 -12.24
N LEU A 270 -4.08 -8.52 -12.04
CA LEU A 270 -2.70 -8.28 -11.64
C LEU A 270 -1.98 -7.39 -12.65
N LYS A 271 -1.96 -7.76 -13.94
CA LYS A 271 -1.33 -6.97 -15.01
C LYS A 271 -1.89 -5.54 -15.10
N SER A 272 -3.19 -5.38 -14.88
CA SER A 272 -3.86 -4.07 -14.85
C SER A 272 -3.55 -3.25 -13.59
N ILE A 273 -3.20 -3.88 -12.46
CA ILE A 273 -2.75 -3.21 -11.24
C ILE A 273 -1.28 -2.82 -11.35
N VAL A 274 -0.43 -3.70 -11.89
CA VAL A 274 0.99 -3.40 -12.19
C VAL A 274 1.10 -2.19 -13.13
N LYS A 275 0.33 -2.17 -14.24
CA LYS A 275 0.29 -1.01 -15.13
C LYS A 275 -0.16 0.29 -14.44
N ASP A 276 -1.19 0.23 -13.58
CA ASP A 276 -1.65 1.38 -12.79
C ASP A 276 -0.56 1.90 -11.81
N ILE A 277 0.32 1.02 -11.34
CA ILE A 277 1.43 1.35 -10.44
C ILE A 277 2.57 2.07 -11.17
N HIS A 278 3.04 1.57 -12.32
CA HIS A 278 4.08 2.28 -13.09
C HIS A 278 3.62 3.68 -13.49
N ILE A 279 2.40 3.80 -14.03
CA ILE A 279 1.82 5.10 -14.40
C ILE A 279 1.75 6.05 -13.18
N ALA A 280 1.42 5.54 -11.99
CA ALA A 280 1.41 6.34 -10.77
C ALA A 280 2.81 6.80 -10.35
N VAL A 281 3.82 5.93 -10.42
CA VAL A 281 5.21 6.25 -10.08
C VAL A 281 5.80 7.24 -11.10
N ASP A 282 5.53 7.05 -12.40
CA ASP A 282 5.92 7.98 -13.47
C ASP A 282 5.26 9.36 -13.32
N GLN A 283 3.96 9.42 -13.00
CA GLN A 283 3.27 10.68 -12.72
C GLN A 283 3.84 11.39 -11.47
N LEU A 284 4.24 10.63 -10.44
CA LEU A 284 4.89 11.17 -9.24
C LEU A 284 6.30 11.70 -9.52
N LEU A 285 7.13 10.92 -10.23
CA LEU A 285 8.48 11.33 -10.61
C LEU A 285 8.44 12.55 -11.52
N SER A 286 7.57 12.55 -12.54
CA SER A 286 7.32 13.70 -13.41
C SER A 286 6.96 14.95 -12.62
N LEU A 287 5.99 14.87 -11.69
CA LEU A 287 5.61 16.02 -10.87
C LEU A 287 6.72 16.48 -9.91
N CYS A 288 7.52 15.57 -9.35
CA CYS A 288 8.71 15.92 -8.57
C CYS A 288 9.75 16.70 -9.40
N LEU A 289 10.05 16.23 -10.61
CA LEU A 289 11.01 16.86 -11.51
C LEU A 289 10.53 18.22 -12.06
N LEU A 290 9.22 18.37 -12.27
CA LEU A 290 8.58 19.65 -12.61
C LEU A 290 8.61 20.63 -11.42
N SER A 291 8.40 20.13 -10.20
CA SER A 291 8.49 20.93 -8.98
C SER A 291 9.92 21.40 -8.71
N PHE A 292 10.92 20.52 -8.94
CA PHE A 292 12.33 20.78 -8.65
C PHE A 292 13.20 20.45 -9.87
N GLU A 293 13.28 21.40 -10.82
CA GLU A 293 14.03 21.22 -12.07
C GLU A 293 15.53 20.86 -11.88
N CYS A 294 16.12 21.25 -10.74
CA CYS A 294 17.48 20.87 -10.37
C CYS A 294 17.68 19.36 -10.16
N LEU A 295 16.60 18.58 -9.98
CA LEU A 295 16.61 17.12 -9.87
C LEU A 295 16.61 16.41 -11.23
N ASN A 296 16.52 17.15 -12.34
CA ASN A 296 16.46 16.61 -13.71
C ASN A 296 17.82 16.14 -14.27
N THR A 297 18.67 15.54 -13.42
CA THR A 297 19.90 14.82 -13.82
C THR A 297 19.68 13.32 -13.64
N ALA A 298 20.37 12.45 -14.37
CA ALA A 298 20.17 10.99 -14.26
C ALA A 298 20.31 10.50 -12.81
N ARG A 299 21.48 10.74 -12.20
CA ARG A 299 21.80 10.42 -10.79
C ARG A 299 20.74 10.90 -9.79
N PHE A 300 20.11 12.05 -10.02
CA PHE A 300 19.09 12.59 -9.12
C PHE A 300 17.70 12.01 -9.38
N LYS A 301 17.37 11.62 -10.62
CA LYS A 301 16.16 10.86 -10.92
C LYS A 301 16.15 9.52 -10.19
N ASP A 302 17.26 8.79 -10.21
CA ASP A 302 17.39 7.49 -9.56
C ASP A 302 17.12 7.60 -8.04
N LEU A 303 17.71 8.60 -7.38
CA LEU A 303 17.48 8.90 -5.95
C LEU A 303 16.04 9.34 -5.65
N CYS A 304 15.42 10.11 -6.56
CA CYS A 304 14.02 10.51 -6.43
C CYS A 304 13.08 9.32 -6.59
N LEU A 305 13.33 8.46 -7.58
CA LEU A 305 12.57 7.26 -7.87
C LEU A 305 12.62 6.31 -6.67
N ALA A 306 13.81 6.00 -6.15
CA ALA A 306 13.98 5.19 -4.94
C ALA A 306 13.20 5.73 -3.74
N SER A 307 13.26 7.05 -3.50
CA SER A 307 12.55 7.72 -2.40
C SER A 307 11.03 7.72 -2.60
N ILE A 308 10.55 7.79 -3.85
CA ILE A 308 9.13 7.69 -4.19
C ILE A 308 8.65 6.24 -4.02
N GLU A 309 9.38 5.26 -4.54
CA GLU A 309 9.07 3.83 -4.44
C GLU A 309 8.98 3.36 -2.98
N GLU A 310 9.95 3.74 -2.13
CA GLU A 310 9.94 3.40 -0.70
C GLU A 310 8.66 3.93 -0.01
N ALA A 311 8.29 5.18 -0.25
CA ALA A 311 7.07 5.77 0.29
C ALA A 311 5.77 5.21 -0.34
N PHE A 312 5.84 4.78 -1.61
CA PHE A 312 4.69 4.32 -2.40
C PHE A 312 4.33 2.87 -2.07
N PHE A 313 5.30 1.96 -2.09
CA PHE A 313 5.09 0.52 -1.93
C PHE A 313 4.91 0.09 -0.48
N THR A 314 5.58 0.72 0.49
CA THR A 314 5.55 0.30 1.91
C THR A 314 4.14 0.03 2.48
N PRO A 315 3.12 0.90 2.31
CA PRO A 315 1.76 0.61 2.81
C PRO A 315 0.93 -0.32 1.90
N LEU A 316 1.40 -0.66 0.70
CA LEU A 316 0.72 -1.51 -0.29
C LEU A 316 1.28 -2.93 -0.38
N TRP A 317 2.56 -3.14 -0.04
CA TRP A 317 3.31 -4.35 -0.38
C TRP A 317 2.65 -5.65 0.09
N SER A 318 2.12 -5.67 1.32
CA SER A 318 1.43 -6.83 1.86
C SER A 318 0.16 -7.21 1.09
N ALA A 319 -0.57 -6.22 0.54
CA ALA A 319 -1.73 -6.45 -0.32
C ALA A 319 -1.32 -6.83 -1.75
N LEU A 320 -0.22 -6.27 -2.27
CA LEU A 320 0.34 -6.65 -3.57
C LEU A 320 0.84 -8.09 -3.55
N VAL A 321 1.68 -8.47 -2.60
CA VAL A 321 2.13 -9.87 -2.45
C VAL A 321 0.95 -10.80 -2.19
N ALA A 322 -0.08 -10.41 -1.44
CA ALA A 322 -1.29 -11.23 -1.31
C ALA A 322 -2.02 -11.48 -2.65
N LEU A 323 -1.89 -10.61 -3.65
CA LEU A 323 -2.34 -10.85 -5.02
C LEU A 323 -1.40 -11.79 -5.78
N PHE A 324 -0.08 -11.54 -5.76
CA PHE A 324 0.91 -12.44 -6.38
C PHE A 324 0.82 -13.87 -5.81
N ARG A 325 0.66 -14.03 -4.49
CA ARG A 325 0.41 -15.30 -3.79
C ARG A 325 -0.84 -16.05 -4.26
N LYS A 326 -1.85 -15.34 -4.78
CA LYS A 326 -3.04 -15.97 -5.37
C LYS A 326 -2.80 -16.38 -6.83
N VAL A 327 -2.04 -15.61 -7.60
CA VAL A 327 -1.69 -15.89 -9.00
C VAL A 327 -0.65 -17.03 -9.13
N ASN A 328 0.34 -17.05 -8.25
CA ASN A 328 1.43 -18.03 -8.22
C ASN A 328 1.18 -19.19 -7.24
N ARG A 329 -0.08 -19.39 -6.82
CA ARG A 329 -0.45 -20.36 -5.78
C ARG A 329 0.13 -21.76 -6.05
N ASP A 330 -0.02 -22.24 -7.27
CA ASP A 330 0.35 -23.62 -7.63
C ASP A 330 1.88 -23.80 -7.60
N ARG A 331 2.63 -22.76 -7.99
CA ARG A 331 4.09 -22.68 -7.85
C ARG A 331 4.55 -22.64 -6.40
N GLU A 332 3.87 -21.87 -5.53
CA GLU A 332 4.15 -21.91 -4.10
C GLU A 332 3.87 -23.28 -3.49
N GLN A 333 2.82 -23.98 -3.91
CA GLN A 333 2.50 -25.33 -3.43
C GLN A 333 3.53 -26.37 -3.90
N ALA A 334 4.02 -26.26 -5.14
CA ALA A 334 5.15 -27.06 -5.64
C ALA A 334 6.44 -26.81 -4.83
N CYS A 335 6.77 -25.54 -4.59
CA CYS A 335 7.91 -25.12 -3.79
C CYS A 335 7.80 -25.60 -2.33
N GLU A 336 6.61 -25.47 -1.71
CA GLU A 336 6.31 -25.94 -0.36
C GLU A 336 6.42 -27.48 -0.23
N ALA A 337 5.99 -28.23 -1.25
CA ALA A 337 6.13 -29.69 -1.28
C ALA A 337 7.60 -30.11 -1.29
N SER A 338 8.41 -29.50 -2.17
CA SER A 338 9.85 -29.73 -2.23
C SER A 338 10.57 -29.34 -0.94
N MET A 339 10.24 -28.18 -0.37
CA MET A 339 10.80 -27.69 0.90
C MET A 339 10.56 -28.67 2.06
N LYS A 340 9.35 -29.25 2.16
CA LYS A 340 9.02 -30.25 3.19
C LYS A 340 9.75 -31.58 2.97
N LEU A 341 9.83 -32.04 1.72
CA LEU A 341 10.48 -33.30 1.38
C LEU A 341 11.99 -33.28 1.66
N TYR A 342 12.66 -32.19 1.29
CA TYR A 342 14.10 -31.99 1.46
C TYR A 342 14.44 -31.19 2.73
N GLN A 343 13.55 -31.17 3.73
CA GLN A 343 13.71 -30.34 4.93
C GLN A 343 15.08 -30.52 5.60
N ASP A 344 15.52 -31.77 5.75
CA ASP A 344 16.77 -32.16 6.42
C ASP A 344 17.90 -32.54 5.43
N ALA A 345 17.78 -32.15 4.16
CA ALA A 345 18.78 -32.41 3.12
C ALA A 345 20.12 -31.71 3.38
N LEU A 346 21.20 -32.32 2.89
CA LEU A 346 22.56 -31.77 2.87
C LEU A 346 22.82 -31.02 1.56
N PRO A 347 23.85 -30.14 1.49
CA PRO A 347 24.20 -29.44 0.25
C PRO A 347 24.46 -30.38 -0.94
N GLY A 348 25.09 -31.54 -0.68
CA GLY A 348 25.36 -32.54 -1.71
C GLY A 348 24.11 -33.15 -2.35
N ASP A 349 22.99 -33.24 -1.62
CA ASP A 349 21.74 -33.86 -2.09
C ASP A 349 21.04 -33.02 -3.17
N VAL A 350 21.36 -31.72 -3.24
CA VAL A 350 20.92 -30.78 -4.28
C VAL A 350 22.07 -30.39 -5.23
N GLY A 351 23.12 -31.19 -5.28
CA GLY A 351 24.21 -31.08 -6.26
C GLY A 351 25.32 -30.09 -5.95
N VAL A 352 25.42 -29.55 -4.72
CA VAL A 352 26.56 -28.71 -4.33
C VAL A 352 27.84 -29.56 -4.32
N PRO A 353 28.93 -29.15 -5.00
CA PRO A 353 30.19 -29.88 -4.97
C PRO A 353 30.82 -29.98 -3.58
N LEU A 354 31.39 -31.15 -3.24
CA LEU A 354 31.98 -31.45 -1.92
C LEU A 354 33.10 -30.49 -1.47
N LYS A 355 33.75 -29.79 -2.41
CA LYS A 355 34.74 -28.72 -2.17
C LYS A 355 34.13 -27.43 -1.58
N LEU A 356 32.81 -27.25 -1.65
CA LEU A 356 32.11 -26.01 -1.29
C LEU A 356 31.37 -26.10 0.06
N PHE A 357 31.51 -27.17 0.84
CA PHE A 357 30.91 -27.25 2.17
C PHE A 357 31.75 -28.13 3.12
N PRO A 358 31.66 -27.94 4.45
CA PRO A 358 32.37 -28.77 5.41
C PRO A 358 31.74 -30.17 5.46
N GLN A 359 32.58 -31.21 5.46
CA GLN A 359 32.14 -32.60 5.57
C GLN A 359 31.77 -32.99 7.01
N ASP A 360 32.39 -32.35 8.01
CA ASP A 360 32.03 -32.47 9.43
C ASP A 360 31.12 -31.29 9.85
N PRO A 361 29.82 -31.52 10.13
CA PRO A 361 28.88 -30.44 10.52
C PRO A 361 29.03 -29.96 11.98
N CYS A 362 29.95 -30.53 12.76
CA CYS A 362 29.92 -30.43 14.22
C CYS A 362 30.77 -29.32 14.87
N ILE A 363 31.54 -28.52 14.10
CA ILE A 363 32.54 -27.61 14.70
C ILE A 363 31.92 -26.38 15.40
N GLN A 364 30.73 -25.91 14.95
CA GLN A 364 30.08 -24.72 15.53
C GLN A 364 28.56 -24.87 15.82
N GLY A 365 27.96 -26.04 15.56
CA GLY A 365 26.52 -26.27 15.77
C GLY A 365 25.58 -25.54 14.79
N SER A 366 26.15 -24.89 13.77
CA SER A 366 25.47 -24.25 12.66
C SER A 366 25.59 -25.11 11.40
N TYR A 367 24.58 -25.11 10.52
CA TYR A 367 24.64 -25.86 9.25
C TYR A 367 25.24 -25.01 8.12
N PRO A 368 25.78 -25.61 7.04
CA PRO A 368 26.41 -24.86 5.94
C PRO A 368 25.48 -23.78 5.38
N TYR A 369 26.03 -22.58 5.11
CA TYR A 369 25.31 -21.43 4.58
C TYR A 369 24.13 -20.89 5.42
N GLU A 370 24.02 -21.26 6.70
CA GLU A 370 22.96 -20.76 7.59
C GLU A 370 22.91 -19.22 7.70
N SER A 371 24.05 -18.54 7.57
CA SER A 371 24.14 -17.07 7.50
C SER A 371 23.37 -16.50 6.30
N ALA A 372 23.55 -17.09 5.10
CA ALA A 372 22.83 -16.71 3.90
C ALA A 372 21.32 -17.03 3.99
N VAL A 373 20.95 -18.14 4.64
CA VAL A 373 19.54 -18.47 4.91
C VAL A 373 18.89 -17.44 5.84
N HIS A 374 19.63 -16.92 6.82
CA HIS A 374 19.15 -15.85 7.70
C HIS A 374 19.04 -14.50 7.00
N GLU A 375 20.00 -14.14 6.14
CA GLU A 375 19.94 -12.93 5.31
C GLU A 375 18.73 -12.98 4.36
N LEU A 376 18.52 -14.10 3.65
CA LEU A 376 17.38 -14.29 2.75
C LEU A 376 16.02 -14.11 3.45
N LYS A 377 15.92 -14.52 4.71
CA LYS A 377 14.71 -14.33 5.53
C LYS A 377 14.43 -12.86 5.89
N LEU A 378 15.38 -11.94 5.67
CA LEU A 378 15.14 -10.50 5.85
C LEU A 378 14.31 -9.89 4.70
N VAL A 379 14.22 -10.51 3.52
CA VAL A 379 13.36 -10.08 2.40
C VAL A 379 11.91 -9.82 2.87
N PHE A 380 11.39 -10.64 3.79
CA PHE A 380 10.03 -10.53 4.32
C PHE A 380 9.80 -9.41 5.34
N LYS A 381 10.85 -8.71 5.78
CA LYS A 381 10.75 -7.62 6.77
C LYS A 381 10.51 -6.25 6.15
N ASP A 382 10.79 -6.09 4.87
CA ASP A 382 10.68 -4.83 4.14
C ASP A 382 9.42 -4.78 3.25
N GLY A 383 9.04 -3.58 2.81
CA GLY A 383 7.97 -3.31 1.85
C GLY A 383 8.42 -2.60 0.57
N CYS A 384 9.68 -2.14 0.51
CA CYS A 384 10.26 -1.50 -0.67
C CYS A 384 10.89 -2.56 -1.60
N PRO A 385 10.58 -2.57 -2.91
CA PRO A 385 11.19 -3.50 -3.88
C PRO A 385 12.72 -3.43 -3.87
N GLN A 386 13.29 -2.23 -3.90
CA GLN A 386 14.74 -2.04 -3.99
C GLN A 386 15.49 -2.62 -2.77
N ARG A 387 14.91 -2.49 -1.56
CA ARG A 387 15.48 -3.07 -0.33
C ARG A 387 15.47 -4.59 -0.28
N LYS A 388 14.45 -5.19 -0.89
CA LYS A 388 14.36 -6.66 -1.05
C LYS A 388 15.38 -7.16 -2.06
N LEU A 389 15.57 -6.44 -3.16
CA LEU A 389 16.60 -6.74 -4.15
C LEU A 389 18.02 -6.60 -3.56
N GLU A 390 18.28 -5.53 -2.81
CA GLU A 390 19.50 -5.34 -2.01
C GLU A 390 19.74 -6.49 -1.01
N CYS A 391 18.67 -7.10 -0.47
CA CYS A 391 18.75 -8.26 0.42
C CYS A 391 19.06 -9.57 -0.33
N ILE A 392 18.52 -9.77 -1.54
CA ILE A 392 18.90 -10.89 -2.41
C ILE A 392 20.37 -10.78 -2.84
N VAL A 393 20.83 -9.58 -3.22
CA VAL A 393 22.24 -9.31 -3.53
C VAL A 393 23.14 -9.59 -2.32
N ARG A 394 22.77 -9.15 -1.11
CA ARG A 394 23.49 -9.49 0.13
C ARG A 394 23.51 -10.99 0.40
N THR A 395 22.41 -11.70 0.15
CA THR A 395 22.32 -13.16 0.27
C THR A 395 23.33 -13.85 -0.66
N LEU A 396 23.40 -13.48 -1.93
CA LEU A 396 24.34 -14.10 -2.89
C LEU A 396 25.80 -13.75 -2.56
N ARG A 397 26.09 -12.52 -2.13
CA ARG A 397 27.44 -12.15 -1.66
C ARG A 397 27.85 -12.94 -0.40
N GLN A 398 26.91 -13.22 0.51
CA GLN A 398 27.14 -14.07 1.68
C GLN A 398 27.35 -15.55 1.31
N ILE A 399 26.66 -16.05 0.28
CA ILE A 399 26.93 -17.38 -0.32
C ILE A 399 28.36 -17.45 -0.84
N CYS A 400 28.80 -16.47 -1.63
CA CYS A 400 30.16 -16.44 -2.18
C CYS A 400 31.22 -16.44 -1.08
N ALA A 401 31.06 -15.59 -0.06
CA ALA A 401 31.99 -15.52 1.07
C ALA A 401 32.11 -16.85 1.83
N CYS A 402 30.99 -17.53 2.12
CA CYS A 402 31.03 -18.84 2.79
C CYS A 402 31.64 -19.93 1.88
N ALA A 403 31.33 -19.93 0.59
CA ALA A 403 31.88 -20.90 -0.36
C ALA A 403 33.39 -20.70 -0.59
N GLU A 404 33.89 -19.47 -0.55
CA GLU A 404 35.33 -19.15 -0.56
C GLU A 404 36.01 -19.62 0.74
N GLU A 405 35.40 -19.37 1.91
CA GLU A 405 35.89 -19.87 3.21
C GLU A 405 35.99 -21.40 3.23
N TYR A 406 34.93 -22.11 2.84
CA TYR A 406 34.92 -23.58 2.80
C TYR A 406 35.96 -24.14 1.81
N ARG A 407 36.20 -23.47 0.68
CA ARG A 407 37.28 -23.84 -0.24
C ARG A 407 38.66 -23.61 0.34
N CYS A 408 38.91 -22.49 1.02
CA CYS A 408 40.18 -22.24 1.70
C CYS A 408 40.50 -23.29 2.78
N ILE A 409 39.48 -23.87 3.42
CA ILE A 409 39.64 -24.98 4.36
C ILE A 409 40.04 -26.29 3.65
N HIS A 410 39.45 -26.58 2.48
CA HIS A 410 39.78 -27.78 1.68
C HIS A 410 41.08 -27.66 0.86
N GLU A 411 41.47 -26.45 0.45
CA GLU A 411 42.65 -26.17 -0.39
C GLU A 411 43.94 -25.89 0.45
N ALA A 412 43.91 -26.10 1.77
CA ALA A 412 44.99 -25.73 2.69
C ALA A 412 46.37 -26.37 2.42
N ASP A 413 46.42 -27.54 1.77
CA ASP A 413 47.64 -28.24 1.34
C ASP A 413 48.03 -27.94 -0.13
N ALA A 414 47.30 -27.07 -0.84
CA ALA A 414 47.46 -26.83 -2.29
C ALA A 414 47.99 -25.42 -2.62
N THR A 415 48.51 -25.24 -3.85
CA THR A 415 48.83 -23.89 -4.35
C THR A 415 47.55 -23.08 -4.55
N PRO A 416 47.44 -21.83 -4.06
CA PRO A 416 46.19 -21.07 -4.08
C PRO A 416 45.75 -20.75 -5.51
N THR A 417 44.79 -21.51 -6.03
CA THR A 417 44.19 -21.28 -7.34
C THR A 417 42.96 -20.37 -7.20
N THR A 418 43.14 -19.10 -7.57
CA THR A 418 42.10 -18.04 -7.56
C THR A 418 41.03 -18.21 -8.66
N ALA A 419 40.51 -19.43 -8.81
CA ALA A 419 39.26 -19.66 -9.50
C ALA A 419 38.12 -19.11 -8.63
N ALA A 420 37.51 -18.00 -9.05
CA ALA A 420 36.27 -17.51 -8.44
C ALA A 420 35.13 -18.54 -8.63
N ILE A 421 34.07 -18.42 -7.82
CA ILE A 421 32.89 -19.29 -7.91
C ILE A 421 32.18 -19.04 -9.24
N GLY A 422 32.04 -20.10 -10.05
CA GLY A 422 31.30 -20.04 -11.32
C GLY A 422 29.79 -20.08 -11.11
N ALA A 423 29.02 -19.74 -12.14
CA ALA A 423 27.56 -19.86 -12.11
C ALA A 423 27.09 -21.31 -11.84
N ASP A 424 27.82 -22.29 -12.37
CA ASP A 424 27.58 -23.73 -12.16
C ASP A 424 27.84 -24.19 -10.72
N ASP A 425 28.77 -23.54 -10.00
CA ASP A 425 29.00 -23.75 -8.56
C ASP A 425 27.94 -23.00 -7.73
N LEU A 426 27.50 -21.82 -8.16
CA LEU A 426 26.59 -20.92 -7.43
C LEU A 426 25.14 -21.40 -7.39
N LEU A 427 24.58 -21.84 -8.52
CA LEU A 427 23.15 -22.15 -8.62
C LEU A 427 22.69 -23.32 -7.71
N PRO A 428 23.47 -24.42 -7.54
CA PRO A 428 23.16 -25.45 -6.54
C PRO A 428 23.17 -24.91 -5.11
N ILE A 429 24.11 -24.03 -4.74
CA ILE A 429 24.16 -23.45 -3.40
C ILE A 429 22.97 -22.52 -3.16
N LEU A 430 22.64 -21.68 -4.14
CA LEU A 430 21.48 -20.79 -4.04
C LEU A 430 20.17 -21.59 -3.94
N SER A 431 20.07 -22.72 -4.64
CA SER A 431 18.97 -23.68 -4.50
C SER A 431 18.91 -24.29 -3.10
N PHE A 432 20.04 -24.70 -2.53
CA PHE A 432 20.13 -25.17 -1.15
C PHE A 432 19.66 -24.11 -0.13
N VAL A 433 20.14 -22.87 -0.28
CA VAL A 433 19.78 -21.74 0.60
C VAL A 433 18.30 -21.37 0.45
N ALA A 434 17.76 -21.36 -0.77
CA ALA A 434 16.34 -21.18 -1.02
C ALA A 434 15.50 -22.29 -0.36
N LEU A 435 15.91 -23.55 -0.46
CA LEU A 435 15.20 -24.69 0.13
C LEU A 435 15.25 -24.66 1.67
N ARG A 436 16.42 -24.45 2.26
CA ARG A 436 16.61 -24.29 3.72
C ARG A 436 15.96 -23.02 4.27
N SER A 437 15.53 -22.08 3.42
CA SER A 437 14.69 -20.96 3.87
C SER A 437 13.35 -21.42 4.42
N GLN A 438 12.75 -22.49 3.86
CA GLN A 438 11.38 -22.93 4.17
C GLN A 438 10.34 -21.80 3.98
N CYS A 439 10.56 -20.92 3.00
CA CYS A 439 9.72 -19.76 2.69
C CYS A 439 9.18 -19.84 1.25
N PRO A 440 8.12 -20.61 0.96
CA PRO A 440 7.57 -20.74 -0.40
C PRO A 440 7.09 -19.40 -0.98
N GLN A 441 6.77 -18.41 -0.13
CA GLN A 441 6.46 -17.03 -0.52
C GLN A 441 7.58 -16.36 -1.35
N LEU A 442 8.82 -16.83 -1.30
CA LEU A 442 9.91 -16.31 -2.14
C LEU A 442 9.55 -16.31 -3.63
N VAL A 443 8.76 -17.29 -4.10
CA VAL A 443 8.27 -17.33 -5.49
C VAL A 443 7.44 -16.08 -5.84
N SER A 444 6.53 -15.69 -4.95
CA SER A 444 5.68 -14.51 -5.13
C SER A 444 6.38 -13.19 -4.85
N GLU A 445 7.32 -13.12 -3.89
CA GLU A 445 8.16 -11.93 -3.72
C GLU A 445 9.02 -11.70 -4.97
N CYS A 446 9.73 -12.71 -5.47
CA CYS A 446 10.61 -12.55 -6.63
C CYS A 446 9.85 -12.20 -7.91
N ALA A 447 8.67 -12.79 -8.14
CA ALA A 447 7.79 -12.38 -9.24
C ALA A 447 7.28 -10.94 -9.10
N ALA A 448 7.04 -10.46 -7.87
CA ALA A 448 6.69 -9.05 -7.64
C ALA A 448 7.89 -8.10 -7.81
N LEU A 449 9.13 -8.56 -7.54
CA LEU A 449 10.33 -7.78 -7.81
C LEU A 449 10.63 -7.65 -9.31
N GLU A 450 10.42 -8.72 -10.08
CA GLU A 450 10.57 -8.68 -11.55
C GLU A 450 9.62 -7.66 -12.19
N GLU A 451 8.36 -7.60 -11.75
CA GLU A 451 7.37 -6.65 -12.27
C GLU A 451 7.57 -5.21 -11.76
N PHE A 452 8.10 -4.99 -10.54
CA PHE A 452 8.17 -3.64 -9.93
C PHE A 452 9.54 -2.97 -9.91
N ILE A 453 10.64 -3.67 -10.17
CA ILE A 453 11.97 -3.05 -10.24
C ILE A 453 12.16 -2.39 -11.61
N HIS A 454 12.49 -1.10 -11.62
CA HIS A 454 12.79 -0.36 -12.85
C HIS A 454 13.93 -1.01 -13.67
N GLU A 455 13.72 -1.19 -14.98
CA GLU A 455 14.59 -1.95 -15.90
C GLU A 455 16.08 -1.62 -15.79
N GLY A 456 16.42 -0.35 -15.52
CA GLY A 456 17.81 0.10 -15.34
C GLY A 456 18.59 -0.64 -14.25
N TYR A 457 17.94 -1.15 -13.20
CA TYR A 457 18.57 -1.99 -12.17
C TYR A 457 18.65 -3.47 -12.60
N LEU A 458 17.73 -3.94 -13.46
CA LEU A 458 17.72 -5.33 -13.95
C LEU A 458 18.83 -5.61 -14.98
N ILE A 459 19.52 -4.58 -15.47
CA ILE A 459 20.70 -4.69 -16.33
C ILE A 459 22.00 -4.93 -15.50
N GLY A 460 21.95 -4.71 -14.18
CA GLY A 460 23.11 -4.77 -13.28
C GLY A 460 23.37 -6.12 -12.60
N GLU A 461 24.21 -6.09 -11.56
CA GLU A 461 24.43 -7.23 -10.65
C GLU A 461 23.11 -7.66 -9.99
N GLU A 462 22.27 -6.68 -9.68
CA GLU A 462 20.97 -6.81 -9.05
C GLU A 462 20.03 -7.70 -9.88
N GLY A 463 19.93 -7.45 -11.19
CA GLY A 463 19.15 -8.27 -12.12
C GLY A 463 19.70 -9.68 -12.31
N TYR A 464 21.02 -9.84 -12.35
CA TYR A 464 21.66 -11.16 -12.34
C TYR A 464 21.34 -11.94 -11.05
N CYS A 465 21.36 -11.28 -9.89
CA CYS A 465 21.02 -11.90 -8.61
C CYS A 465 19.54 -12.31 -8.54
N LEU A 466 18.61 -11.48 -9.04
CA LEU A 466 17.18 -11.82 -9.11
C LEU A 466 16.94 -13.01 -10.06
N THR A 467 17.50 -12.97 -11.27
CA THR A 467 17.39 -14.05 -12.26
C THR A 467 17.95 -15.38 -11.72
N SER A 468 19.07 -15.31 -10.99
CA SER A 468 19.68 -16.47 -10.32
C SER A 468 18.77 -17.03 -9.23
N MET A 469 18.16 -16.17 -8.41
CA MET A 469 17.18 -16.58 -7.39
C MET A 469 15.94 -17.23 -8.01
N GLN A 470 15.39 -16.65 -9.08
CA GLN A 470 14.24 -17.20 -9.79
C GLN A 470 14.56 -18.56 -10.44
N SER A 471 15.78 -18.73 -10.97
CA SER A 471 16.25 -20.01 -11.51
C SER A 471 16.41 -21.08 -10.43
N ALA A 472 16.95 -20.70 -9.26
CA ALA A 472 17.04 -21.59 -8.10
C ALA A 472 15.65 -21.98 -7.55
N LEU A 473 14.72 -21.04 -7.49
CA LEU A 473 13.32 -21.30 -7.09
C LEU A 473 12.62 -22.22 -8.10
N ALA A 474 12.82 -22.04 -9.40
CA ALA A 474 12.26 -22.93 -10.43
C ALA A 474 12.82 -24.36 -10.34
N TYR A 475 14.12 -24.52 -9.99
CA TYR A 475 14.69 -25.83 -9.68
C TYR A 475 14.06 -26.44 -8.42
N VAL A 476 13.93 -25.68 -7.33
CA VAL A 476 13.26 -26.16 -6.10
C VAL A 476 11.79 -26.51 -6.37
N GLU A 477 11.05 -25.74 -7.16
CA GLU A 477 9.69 -26.07 -7.60
C GLU A 477 9.63 -27.45 -8.30
N SER A 478 10.65 -27.85 -9.05
CA SER A 478 10.67 -29.13 -9.77
C SER A 478 10.96 -30.37 -8.91
N LEU A 479 11.64 -30.22 -7.76
CA LEU A 479 12.18 -31.35 -6.98
C LEU A 479 11.10 -32.37 -6.53
N HIS A 480 9.92 -31.91 -6.13
CA HIS A 480 8.84 -32.79 -5.68
C HIS A 480 8.34 -33.77 -6.77
N LEU A 481 8.52 -33.45 -8.06
CA LEU A 481 8.16 -34.33 -9.17
C LEU A 481 9.14 -35.50 -9.31
N GLY A 482 10.44 -35.25 -9.17
CA GLY A 482 11.47 -36.29 -9.25
C GLY A 482 11.30 -37.38 -8.18
N ALA A 483 10.85 -36.98 -6.99
CA ALA A 483 10.58 -37.90 -5.88
C ALA A 483 9.25 -38.66 -5.97
N GLN A 484 8.40 -38.38 -6.98
CA GLN A 484 7.17 -39.15 -7.25
C GLN A 484 7.38 -40.27 -8.29
N LEU A 485 8.55 -40.36 -8.93
CA LEU A 485 8.92 -41.43 -9.88
C LEU A 485 9.58 -42.74 -9.35
N PRO A 486 9.90 -42.98 -8.04
CA PRO A 486 10.68 -44.15 -7.63
C PRO A 486 10.19 -45.55 -8.05
N ASP A 487 8.88 -45.80 -8.10
CA ASP A 487 8.33 -47.17 -8.10
C ASP A 487 7.87 -47.69 -9.49
N ALA A 488 8.13 -46.98 -10.59
CA ALA A 488 7.59 -47.33 -11.91
C ALA A 488 8.45 -48.29 -12.76
N LEU A 489 9.65 -48.65 -12.31
CA LEU A 489 10.63 -49.48 -13.07
C LEU A 489 11.41 -50.46 -12.19
N THR A 490 10.75 -51.55 -11.78
CA THR A 490 11.38 -52.81 -11.30
C THR A 490 10.63 -54.02 -11.82
#